data_AF-A0Y562-F1
#
_entry.id   AF-A0Y562-F1
#
_cell.length_a   1.000
_cell.length_b   1.000
_cell.length_c   1.000
_cell.angle_alpha   90.00
_cell.angle_beta   90.00
_cell.angle_gamma   90.00
#
_symmetry.space_group_name_H-M   'P 1'
#
loop_
_entity.id
_entity.type
_entity.pdbx_description
1 polymer ?
#
loop_
_entity_poly.entity_id
_entity_poly.type
_entity_poly.pdbx_seq_one_letter_code
_entity_poly.pdbx_strand_id
1 'polypeptide(L)'
;MHLSTLFSEGRTVKGLFTKKGFTKTNKATLKGALFVSLASMFASPLLANDDLDGVLLASSSLTTYSSQRYTQTKDSYYFDQYSAQLIKRTEKAINWYQEIVNRGGFISLPASELLELGSNSKAVSLLAMRLFQEQDLRTNVCSKAPCIFDKHIERAVKQFQHRHGLNVDGRVGKNTFAKLNISAEQKLNKLKLNFYRITNFAGSSDEQYVYVNIPEYQLRYVKVGDVKLQNNVIVGKPSWETPAFSDEIEKFVVNPEWRIPISIATREIAPKVAEDPDYLVKNNIEIRKNSYIDSQTVNPNNIDWDSIKPYQFDHFLVKRAGEKNPLGEVKYLFPNPEAIYVHDTPAKQRFSQTRRALSHGCIRIEDPFSLAQEIIKHQGEEYALEQVNDARSENSTQTFYLDEPLPIHLVYWTAWVDENKLVNFRDDIYKRDQKALLKNDNQSVIAALLESK
;
A
#
# COMPACT_ATOMS: atom_id res chain seq x y z
N MET A 1 20.12 -32.86 40.09
CA MET A 1 21.22 -33.55 39.39
C MET A 1 21.29 -33.02 37.97
N HIS A 2 22.50 -32.67 37.54
CA HIS A 2 22.87 -32.07 36.26
C HIS A 2 22.57 -32.92 35.02
N LEU A 3 22.45 -32.20 33.88
CA LEU A 3 22.99 -32.45 32.51
C LEU A 3 21.92 -32.03 31.47
N SER A 4 21.93 -30.83 30.87
CA SER A 4 22.77 -30.28 29.78
C SER A 4 22.65 -30.97 28.40
N THR A 5 22.01 -30.25 27.46
CA THR A 5 22.30 -30.04 26.02
C THR A 5 22.46 -31.23 25.05
N LEU A 6 21.76 -31.20 23.89
CA LEU A 6 22.34 -30.96 22.54
C LEU A 6 21.30 -30.88 21.39
N PHE A 7 21.74 -30.24 20.30
CA PHE A 7 21.08 -29.62 19.12
C PHE A 7 20.73 -30.54 17.92
N SER A 8 19.84 -30.05 17.03
CA SER A 8 19.87 -30.10 15.53
C SER A 8 18.43 -29.86 14.98
N GLU A 9 18.09 -29.08 13.94
CA GLU A 9 18.83 -28.30 12.94
C GLU A 9 17.93 -27.20 12.35
N GLY A 10 18.50 -26.00 12.28
CA GLY A 10 17.96 -24.78 11.68
C GLY A 10 18.93 -23.68 12.07
N ARG A 11 19.82 -23.27 11.13
CA ARG A 11 20.88 -22.31 11.45
C ARG A 11 20.22 -21.01 11.92
N THR A 12 20.41 -20.73 13.21
CA THR A 12 19.97 -19.50 13.86
C THR A 12 21.22 -18.66 14.04
N VAL A 13 21.23 -17.45 13.47
CA VAL A 13 22.27 -16.47 13.80
C VAL A 13 21.73 -15.59 14.91
N LYS A 14 22.39 -15.64 16.08
CA LYS A 14 22.11 -14.82 17.26
C LYS A 14 23.42 -14.22 17.78
N GLY A 15 23.53 -12.89 17.66
CA GLY A 15 24.25 -11.97 18.56
C GLY A 15 25.78 -11.98 18.61
N LEU A 16 26.39 -10.82 18.37
CA LEU A 16 27.70 -10.43 18.93
C LEU A 16 27.72 -8.92 19.24
N PHE A 17 27.42 -8.57 20.49
CA PHE A 17 27.46 -7.19 20.98
C PHE A 17 28.79 -6.88 21.68
N THR A 18 29.42 -5.77 21.30
CA THR A 18 30.22 -4.95 22.20
C THR A 18 29.61 -3.55 22.28
N LYS A 19 29.25 -3.11 23.49
CA LYS A 19 28.70 -1.78 23.77
C LYS A 19 29.79 -0.71 23.64
N LYS A 20 29.53 0.35 22.89
CA LYS A 20 30.09 1.69 23.18
C LYS A 20 28.97 2.73 23.15
N GLY A 21 28.83 3.43 24.27
CA GLY A 21 27.85 4.49 24.46
C GLY A 21 28.22 5.76 23.69
N PHE A 22 27.19 6.55 23.41
CA PHE A 22 27.35 7.93 22.95
C PHE A 22 26.67 8.90 23.92
N THR A 23 27.39 9.99 24.18
CA THR A 23 27.08 11.09 25.09
C THR A 23 26.18 12.14 24.44
N LYS A 24 25.35 12.79 25.26
CA LYS A 24 24.56 13.98 24.94
C LYS A 24 25.42 15.21 24.65
N THR A 25 25.00 16.05 23.71
CA THR A 25 25.36 17.48 23.70
C THR A 25 24.20 18.40 23.27
N ASN A 26 23.85 19.26 24.23
CA ASN A 26 23.50 20.68 24.26
C ASN A 26 22.53 21.38 23.28
N LYS A 27 21.66 22.16 23.95
CA LYS A 27 20.74 23.20 23.50
C LYS A 27 21.47 24.44 22.97
N ALA A 28 20.84 25.12 22.00
CA ALA A 28 21.06 26.54 21.75
C ALA A 28 19.71 27.27 21.61
N THR A 29 19.57 28.35 22.39
CA THR A 29 18.50 29.36 22.37
C THR A 29 18.75 30.41 21.29
N LEU A 30 17.69 30.94 20.65
CA LEU A 30 17.76 32.26 20.03
C LEU A 30 16.45 33.05 20.22
N LYS A 31 16.62 34.33 20.54
CA LYS A 31 15.60 35.36 20.83
C LYS A 31 15.02 35.94 19.53
N GLY A 32 13.78 36.43 19.60
CA GLY A 32 13.05 36.99 18.45
C GLY A 32 13.28 38.48 18.18
N ALA A 33 12.61 38.98 17.13
CA ALA A 33 12.14 40.36 16.97
C ALA A 33 11.10 40.45 15.84
N LEU A 34 10.01 41.19 16.09
CA LEU A 34 9.00 41.67 15.14
C LEU A 34 9.50 42.90 14.37
N PHE A 35 9.00 43.14 13.15
CA PHE A 35 8.53 44.46 12.68
C PHE A 35 7.58 44.31 11.47
N VAL A 36 6.50 45.10 11.45
CA VAL A 36 5.49 45.21 10.37
C VAL A 36 5.49 46.67 9.88
N SER A 37 5.41 46.91 8.56
CA SER A 37 4.72 48.09 8.01
C SER A 37 4.30 47.89 6.54
N LEU A 38 3.14 48.46 6.20
CA LEU A 38 2.41 48.44 4.92
C LEU A 38 2.93 49.48 3.90
N ALA A 39 2.74 49.25 2.59
CA ALA A 39 2.08 50.19 1.66
C ALA A 39 1.78 49.58 0.26
N SER A 40 0.84 50.24 -0.43
CA SER A 40 -0.06 49.88 -1.54
C SER A 40 0.44 49.93 -3.00
N MET A 41 -0.15 49.03 -3.83
CA MET A 41 -0.84 49.22 -5.13
C MET A 41 -0.15 49.58 -6.49
N PHE A 42 -0.57 48.77 -7.49
CA PHE A 42 -0.68 48.91 -8.97
C PHE A 42 0.56 49.04 -9.88
N ALA A 43 0.85 47.97 -10.65
CA ALA A 43 1.02 47.96 -12.12
C ALA A 43 1.38 46.54 -12.66
N SER A 44 0.90 46.19 -13.84
CA SER A 44 1.43 45.10 -14.70
C SER A 44 1.85 45.76 -16.03
N PRO A 45 2.92 45.33 -16.74
CA PRO A 45 2.94 44.00 -17.38
C PRO A 45 4.32 43.27 -17.48
N LEU A 46 4.22 41.95 -17.70
CA LEU A 46 5.16 41.02 -18.37
C LEU A 46 6.65 41.00 -17.96
N LEU A 47 7.06 39.97 -17.20
CA LEU A 47 7.91 38.83 -17.63
C LEU A 47 8.53 38.10 -16.42
N ALA A 48 8.76 36.80 -16.65
CA ALA A 48 9.66 35.87 -15.93
C ALA A 48 9.09 35.10 -14.72
N ASN A 49 9.32 33.77 -14.81
CA ASN A 49 9.13 32.76 -13.79
C ASN A 49 9.78 33.17 -12.47
N ASP A 50 8.98 33.19 -11.41
CA ASP A 50 9.15 32.52 -10.12
C ASP A 50 8.20 33.23 -9.13
N ASP A 51 7.70 32.48 -8.15
CA ASP A 51 6.78 32.93 -7.09
C ASP A 51 5.33 33.26 -7.47
N LEU A 52 4.48 32.25 -7.33
CA LEU A 52 3.03 32.41 -7.14
C LEU A 52 2.63 31.82 -5.77
N ASP A 53 3.28 32.33 -4.72
CA ASP A 53 2.75 32.29 -3.35
C ASP A 53 2.17 33.67 -3.04
N GLY A 54 0.84 33.73 -2.89
CA GLY A 54 0.14 34.85 -2.24
C GLY A 54 -0.73 35.71 -3.16
N VAL A 55 -2.05 35.52 -3.09
CA VAL A 55 -3.00 36.54 -2.61
C VAL A 55 -4.43 35.95 -2.56
N LEU A 56 -4.98 35.99 -1.33
CA LEU A 56 -6.39 35.97 -0.90
C LEU A 56 -7.33 34.82 -1.33
N LEU A 57 -7.38 33.78 -0.49
CA LEU A 57 -8.64 33.30 0.08
C LEU A 57 -8.58 33.49 1.61
N ALA A 58 -8.89 34.71 2.04
CA ALA A 58 -9.15 34.99 3.44
C ALA A 58 -10.57 34.48 3.76
N SER A 59 -10.64 33.40 4.54
CA SER A 59 -11.82 32.81 5.23
C SER A 59 -12.03 31.30 4.98
N SER A 60 -10.96 30.53 5.06
CA SER A 60 -11.07 29.16 5.58
C SER A 60 -9.91 28.98 6.53
N SER A 61 -10.18 28.72 7.80
CA SER A 61 -9.20 28.43 8.84
C SER A 61 -8.21 27.36 8.33
N LEU A 62 -7.07 27.85 7.88
CA LEU A 62 -5.94 27.13 7.28
C LEU A 62 -4.99 26.80 8.42
N THR A 63 -5.12 25.60 8.97
CA THR A 63 -4.10 25.01 9.83
C THR A 63 -3.00 24.50 8.92
N THR A 64 -1.95 25.28 8.74
CA THR A 64 -0.79 24.91 7.92
C THR A 64 -0.03 23.78 8.61
N TYR A 65 -0.15 22.53 8.11
CA TYR A 65 0.66 21.39 8.56
C TYR A 65 2.11 21.54 8.07
N SER A 66 2.95 22.19 8.87
CA SER A 66 4.42 22.11 8.74
C SER A 66 4.93 21.06 9.73
N SER A 67 6.07 20.44 9.42
CA SER A 67 6.73 19.36 10.17
C SER A 67 7.34 19.81 11.52
N GLN A 68 6.63 20.63 12.30
CA GLN A 68 7.06 21.11 13.61
C GLN A 68 6.03 20.71 14.66
N ARG A 69 6.50 20.36 15.88
CA ARG A 69 5.66 20.04 17.04
C ARG A 69 4.56 21.08 17.20
N TYR A 70 3.33 20.72 16.87
CA TYR A 70 2.18 21.60 17.08
C TYR A 70 1.78 21.51 18.54
N THR A 71 1.95 22.62 19.27
CA THR A 71 1.44 22.77 20.63
C THR A 71 0.20 23.64 20.56
N GLN A 72 -0.94 23.00 20.41
CA GLN A 72 -2.22 23.55 20.85
C GLN A 72 -3.04 22.39 21.42
N THR A 73 -3.37 22.52 22.71
CA THR A 73 -4.36 21.73 23.47
C THR A 73 -4.14 20.21 23.54
N LYS A 74 -3.54 19.75 24.64
CA LYS A 74 -3.49 18.38 25.24
C LYS A 74 -3.21 17.12 24.40
N ASP A 75 -3.36 17.11 23.08
CA ASP A 75 -3.12 15.96 22.20
C ASP A 75 -2.23 16.39 21.02
N SER A 76 -0.91 16.33 21.19
CA SER A 76 0.04 16.63 20.11
C SER A 76 0.17 15.45 19.15
N TYR A 77 -0.33 15.58 17.92
CA TYR A 77 -0.10 14.61 16.85
C TYR A 77 1.27 14.85 16.20
N TYR A 78 2.12 13.82 16.17
CA TYR A 78 3.37 13.82 15.42
C TYR A 78 3.13 13.17 14.05
N PHE A 79 3.53 13.85 12.98
CA PHE A 79 3.53 13.32 11.63
C PHE A 79 4.96 13.32 11.10
N ASP A 80 5.41 12.19 10.56
CA ASP A 80 6.66 12.16 9.80
C ASP A 80 6.57 13.05 8.56
N GLN A 81 7.72 13.38 8.00
CA GLN A 81 7.82 14.28 6.86
C GLN A 81 6.99 13.80 5.65
N TYR A 82 6.97 12.50 5.36
CA TYR A 82 6.21 11.95 4.24
C TYR A 82 4.71 12.12 4.47
N SER A 83 4.22 11.74 5.65
CA SER A 83 2.82 11.86 6.02
C SER A 83 2.34 13.30 6.04
N ALA A 84 3.13 14.23 6.59
CA ALA A 84 2.82 15.66 6.58
C ALA A 84 2.68 16.21 5.15
N GLN A 85 3.58 15.82 4.24
CA GLN A 85 3.49 16.18 2.83
C GLN A 85 2.26 15.56 2.17
N LEU A 86 1.93 14.30 2.47
CA LEU A 86 0.76 13.60 1.93
C LEU A 86 -0.55 14.29 2.35
N ILE A 87 -0.67 14.66 3.63
CA ILE A 87 -1.80 15.42 4.18
C ILE A 87 -1.93 16.76 3.44
N LYS A 88 -0.85 17.56 3.40
CA LYS A 88 -0.85 18.88 2.74
C LYS A 88 -1.24 18.81 1.27
N ARG A 89 -0.72 17.83 0.53
CA ARG A 89 -1.07 17.64 -0.89
C ARG A 89 -2.53 17.24 -1.06
N THR A 90 -3.04 16.36 -0.19
CA THR A 90 -4.43 15.88 -0.23
C THR A 90 -5.43 16.99 0.11
N GLU A 91 -5.11 17.85 1.08
CA GLU A 91 -5.90 19.05 1.39
C GLU A 91 -6.02 19.99 0.17
N LYS A 92 -4.90 20.27 -0.52
CA LYS A 92 -4.92 21.06 -1.76
C LYS A 92 -5.80 20.43 -2.84
N ALA A 93 -5.76 19.11 -2.97
CA ALA A 93 -6.64 18.39 -3.90
C ALA A 93 -8.12 18.50 -3.50
N ILE A 94 -8.46 18.42 -2.21
CA ILE A 94 -9.83 18.63 -1.73
C ILE A 94 -10.33 20.02 -2.15
N ASN A 95 -9.52 21.07 -1.95
CA ASN A 95 -9.89 22.43 -2.33
C ASN A 95 -10.09 22.56 -3.85
N TRP A 96 -9.21 21.97 -4.66
CA TRP A 96 -9.36 21.94 -6.12
C TRP A 96 -10.66 21.25 -6.57
N TYR A 97 -10.99 20.10 -5.97
CA TYR A 97 -12.23 19.37 -6.30
C TYR A 97 -13.48 20.11 -5.80
N GLN A 98 -13.40 20.81 -4.66
CA GLN A 98 -14.46 21.66 -4.17
C GLN A 98 -14.74 22.81 -5.15
N GLU A 99 -13.71 23.45 -5.70
CA GLU A 99 -13.86 24.48 -6.74
C GLU A 99 -14.54 23.94 -8.00
N ILE A 100 -14.20 22.72 -8.43
CA ILE A 100 -14.87 22.09 -9.57
C ILE A 100 -16.36 21.85 -9.27
N VAL A 101 -16.69 21.35 -8.07
CA VAL A 101 -18.09 21.16 -7.65
C VAL A 101 -18.84 22.49 -7.66
N ASN A 102 -18.26 23.55 -7.10
CA ASN A 102 -18.86 24.89 -7.03
C ASN A 102 -19.14 25.48 -8.43
N ARG A 103 -18.37 25.07 -9.46
CA ARG A 103 -18.55 25.49 -10.87
C ARG A 103 -19.51 24.59 -11.67
N GLY A 104 -20.28 23.73 -11.00
CA GLY A 104 -21.25 22.83 -11.63
C GLY A 104 -20.72 21.42 -11.96
N GLY A 105 -19.52 21.08 -11.49
CA GLY A 105 -18.95 19.75 -11.60
C GLY A 105 -18.24 19.47 -12.93
N PHE A 106 -18.14 18.18 -13.25
CA PHE A 106 -17.44 17.72 -14.46
C PHE A 106 -18.35 17.68 -15.67
N ILE A 107 -17.76 17.94 -16.84
CA ILE A 107 -18.43 17.75 -18.13
C ILE A 107 -18.74 16.26 -18.30
N SER A 108 -20.01 15.94 -18.55
CA SER A 108 -20.43 14.56 -18.84
C SER A 108 -19.92 14.12 -20.22
N LEU A 109 -19.33 12.93 -20.29
CA LEU A 109 -18.84 12.35 -21.54
C LEU A 109 -19.81 11.25 -22.01
N PRO A 110 -20.43 11.39 -23.20
CA PRO A 110 -21.24 10.31 -23.76
C PRO A 110 -20.33 9.13 -24.12
N ALA A 111 -20.59 7.97 -23.52
CA ALA A 111 -19.84 6.74 -23.77
C ALA A 111 -20.36 6.03 -25.04
N SER A 112 -20.32 6.72 -26.18
CA SER A 112 -20.93 6.25 -27.44
C SER A 112 -19.98 5.46 -28.33
N GLU A 113 -18.69 5.78 -28.33
CA GLU A 113 -17.68 5.20 -29.23
C GLU A 113 -16.31 5.08 -28.54
N LEU A 114 -15.45 4.17 -29.05
CA LEU A 114 -14.05 4.07 -28.62
C LEU A 114 -13.28 5.32 -29.07
N LEU A 115 -12.56 5.97 -28.16
CA LEU A 115 -11.64 7.05 -28.52
C LEU A 115 -10.20 6.57 -28.42
N GLU A 116 -9.45 6.71 -29.50
CA GLU A 116 -8.05 6.32 -29.62
C GLU A 116 -7.31 7.21 -30.62
N LEU A 117 -6.02 6.97 -30.80
CA LEU A 117 -5.17 7.80 -31.68
C LEU A 117 -5.80 7.93 -33.07
N GLY A 118 -6.04 9.17 -33.51
CA GLY A 118 -6.67 9.49 -34.79
C GLY A 118 -8.18 9.72 -34.76
N SER A 119 -8.89 9.37 -33.67
CA SER A 119 -10.31 9.74 -33.50
C SER A 119 -10.50 11.26 -33.59
N ASN A 120 -11.58 11.72 -34.23
CA ASN A 120 -11.81 13.15 -34.49
C ASN A 120 -13.29 13.56 -34.32
N SER A 121 -13.85 13.33 -33.14
CA SER A 121 -15.26 13.61 -32.85
C SER A 121 -15.44 14.68 -31.77
N LYS A 122 -16.69 15.13 -31.57
CA LYS A 122 -17.04 16.02 -30.44
C LYS A 122 -16.66 15.39 -29.09
N ALA A 123 -16.68 14.07 -28.97
CA ALA A 123 -16.30 13.37 -27.75
C ALA A 123 -14.81 13.54 -27.43
N VAL A 124 -13.93 13.65 -28.44
CA VAL A 124 -12.51 13.96 -28.25
C VAL A 124 -12.32 15.36 -27.69
N SER A 125 -13.05 16.35 -28.20
CA SER A 125 -13.01 17.72 -27.66
C SER A 125 -13.46 17.76 -26.20
N LEU A 126 -14.55 17.07 -25.85
CA LEU A 126 -15.03 16.98 -24.47
C LEU A 126 -14.04 16.24 -23.57
N LEU A 127 -13.43 15.15 -24.06
CA LEU A 127 -12.39 14.41 -23.35
C LEU A 127 -11.19 15.30 -23.02
N ALA A 128 -10.70 16.09 -23.98
CA ALA A 128 -9.58 16.99 -23.75
C ALA A 128 -9.90 18.04 -22.67
N MET A 129 -11.10 18.63 -22.71
CA MET A 129 -11.57 19.54 -21.65
C MET A 129 -11.61 18.83 -20.29
N ARG A 130 -12.12 17.60 -20.24
CA ARG A 130 -12.19 16.78 -19.02
C ARG A 130 -10.81 16.49 -18.44
N LEU A 131 -9.86 16.08 -19.27
CA LEU A 131 -8.47 15.79 -18.87
C LEU A 131 -7.73 17.05 -18.42
N PHE A 132 -8.05 18.22 -19.00
CA PHE A 132 -7.53 19.50 -18.54
C PHE A 132 -8.08 19.89 -17.15
N GLN A 133 -9.39 19.69 -16.90
CA GLN A 133 -10.00 19.96 -15.59
C GLN A 133 -9.36 19.14 -14.45
N GLU A 134 -8.89 17.93 -14.75
CA GLU A 134 -8.23 17.05 -13.77
C GLU A 134 -6.69 17.10 -13.84
N GLN A 135 -6.12 18.05 -14.60
CA GLN A 135 -4.68 18.29 -14.74
C GLN A 135 -3.89 17.13 -15.38
N ASP A 136 -4.58 16.18 -16.02
CA ASP A 136 -3.97 15.16 -16.88
C ASP A 136 -3.46 15.78 -18.20
N LEU A 137 -4.08 16.88 -18.65
CA LEU A 137 -3.55 17.77 -19.69
C LEU A 137 -3.11 19.11 -19.07
N ARG A 138 -1.88 19.56 -19.38
CA ARG A 138 -1.34 20.84 -18.89
C ARG A 138 -1.84 22.07 -19.65
N THR A 139 -2.15 21.90 -20.92
CA THR A 139 -2.67 22.96 -21.78
C THR A 139 -3.94 22.47 -22.43
N ASN A 140 -4.90 23.38 -22.61
CA ASN A 140 -6.07 23.08 -23.42
C ASN A 140 -5.65 23.05 -24.90
N VAL A 141 -5.27 21.85 -25.37
CA VAL A 141 -4.78 21.60 -26.74
C VAL A 141 -5.88 21.70 -27.81
N CYS A 142 -7.15 21.77 -27.42
CA CYS A 142 -8.28 21.78 -28.36
C CYS A 142 -8.92 23.16 -28.48
N SER A 143 -8.23 24.10 -29.14
CA SER A 143 -8.76 25.45 -29.42
C SER A 143 -9.66 25.52 -30.66
N LYS A 144 -9.63 24.51 -31.55
CA LYS A 144 -10.49 24.40 -32.73
C LYS A 144 -11.16 23.02 -32.77
N ALA A 145 -12.49 22.98 -32.86
CA ALA A 145 -13.28 21.75 -32.95
C ALA A 145 -13.58 21.38 -34.41
N PRO A 146 -13.67 20.08 -34.77
CA PRO A 146 -13.45 18.91 -33.90
C PRO A 146 -11.95 18.66 -33.63
N CYS A 147 -11.64 18.31 -32.38
CA CYS A 147 -10.26 18.03 -31.98
C CYS A 147 -9.85 16.61 -32.42
N ILE A 148 -8.57 16.42 -32.73
CA ILE A 148 -8.01 15.12 -33.07
C ILE A 148 -7.38 14.52 -31.82
N PHE A 149 -7.65 13.24 -31.58
CA PHE A 149 -7.01 12.46 -30.51
C PHE A 149 -5.58 12.19 -30.93
N ASP A 150 -4.67 13.06 -30.50
CA ASP A 150 -3.25 13.01 -30.83
C ASP A 150 -2.43 12.30 -29.73
N LYS A 151 -1.10 12.31 -29.88
CA LYS A 151 -0.17 11.73 -28.90
C LYS A 151 -0.16 12.48 -27.56
N HIS A 152 -0.61 13.73 -27.50
CA HIS A 152 -0.72 14.48 -26.25
C HIS A 152 -1.92 14.01 -25.45
N ILE A 153 -3.08 13.86 -26.11
CA ILE A 153 -4.30 13.31 -25.50
C ILE A 153 -4.06 11.85 -25.10
N GLU A 154 -3.42 11.03 -25.95
CA GLU A 154 -3.11 9.64 -25.60
C GLU A 154 -2.28 9.54 -24.31
N ARG A 155 -1.26 10.39 -24.15
CA ARG A 155 -0.43 10.43 -22.94
C ARG A 155 -1.24 10.84 -21.71
N ALA A 156 -2.12 11.83 -21.84
CA ALA A 156 -3.00 12.25 -20.76
C ALA A 156 -4.02 11.15 -20.39
N VAL A 157 -4.54 10.41 -21.37
CA VAL A 157 -5.38 9.24 -21.11
C VAL A 157 -4.59 8.15 -20.38
N LYS A 158 -3.35 7.87 -20.77
CA LYS A 158 -2.47 6.92 -20.05
C LYS A 158 -2.24 7.35 -18.61
N GLN A 159 -2.00 8.64 -18.36
CA GLN A 159 -1.87 9.19 -17.01
C GLN A 159 -3.17 9.04 -16.20
N PHE A 160 -4.31 9.37 -16.80
CA PHE A 160 -5.62 9.18 -16.19
C PHE A 160 -5.88 7.71 -15.85
N GLN A 161 -5.58 6.78 -16.76
CA GLN A 161 -5.73 5.35 -16.55
C GLN A 161 -4.86 4.87 -15.38
N HIS A 162 -3.60 5.27 -15.36
CA HIS A 162 -2.66 4.95 -14.28
C HIS A 162 -3.19 5.43 -12.92
N ARG A 163 -3.57 6.72 -12.81
CA ARG A 163 -4.04 7.30 -11.55
C ARG A 163 -5.41 6.77 -11.11
N HIS A 164 -6.13 6.05 -11.96
CA HIS A 164 -7.40 5.38 -11.63
C HIS A 164 -7.29 3.85 -11.51
N GLY A 165 -6.09 3.28 -11.56
CA GLY A 165 -5.87 1.83 -11.46
C GLY A 165 -6.45 1.04 -12.63
N LEU A 166 -6.50 1.62 -13.83
CA LEU A 166 -6.97 0.98 -15.05
C LEU A 166 -5.82 0.35 -15.84
N ASN A 167 -6.16 -0.44 -16.86
CA ASN A 167 -5.19 -0.84 -17.88
C ASN A 167 -4.71 0.40 -18.64
N VAL A 168 -3.39 0.57 -18.78
CA VAL A 168 -2.76 1.77 -19.34
C VAL A 168 -2.50 1.56 -20.83
N ASP A 169 -3.56 1.52 -21.63
CA ASP A 169 -3.47 1.31 -23.09
C ASP A 169 -3.64 2.59 -23.91
N GLY A 170 -3.94 3.73 -23.28
CA GLY A 170 -4.14 5.02 -23.94
C GLY A 170 -5.46 5.13 -24.70
N ARG A 171 -6.36 4.15 -24.59
CA ARG A 171 -7.66 4.13 -25.26
C ARG A 171 -8.79 4.38 -24.28
N VAL A 172 -9.78 5.16 -24.71
CA VAL A 172 -10.97 5.46 -23.91
C VAL A 172 -12.07 4.47 -24.27
N GLY A 173 -11.98 3.27 -23.69
CA GLY A 173 -13.04 2.27 -23.74
C GLY A 173 -14.04 2.40 -22.58
N LYS A 174 -14.97 1.43 -22.48
CA LYS A 174 -16.05 1.41 -21.47
C LYS A 174 -15.57 1.66 -20.03
N ASN A 175 -14.46 1.01 -19.63
CA ASN A 175 -13.92 1.16 -18.28
C ASN A 175 -13.34 2.56 -18.02
N THR A 176 -12.63 3.14 -19.00
CA THR A 176 -12.10 4.50 -18.91
C THR A 176 -13.24 5.52 -18.84
N PHE A 177 -14.27 5.38 -19.68
CA PHE A 177 -15.47 6.23 -19.63
C PHE A 177 -16.17 6.14 -18.28
N ALA A 178 -16.34 4.94 -17.73
CA ALA A 178 -16.96 4.76 -16.42
C ALA A 178 -16.22 5.53 -15.32
N LYS A 179 -14.88 5.61 -15.37
CA LYS A 179 -14.08 6.41 -14.43
C LYS A 179 -14.13 7.90 -14.69
N LEU A 180 -14.13 8.32 -15.96
CA LEU A 180 -14.24 9.73 -16.35
C LEU A 180 -15.61 10.30 -15.93
N ASN A 181 -16.66 9.49 -15.94
CA ASN A 181 -18.02 9.88 -15.59
C ASN A 181 -18.37 9.75 -14.09
N ILE A 182 -17.42 9.42 -13.22
CA ILE A 182 -17.59 9.61 -11.77
C ILE A 182 -17.68 11.11 -11.50
N SER A 183 -18.71 11.54 -10.77
CA SER A 183 -18.97 12.97 -10.53
C SER A 183 -17.89 13.63 -9.68
N ALA A 184 -17.76 14.95 -9.80
CA ALA A 184 -16.82 15.74 -8.99
C ALA A 184 -17.12 15.60 -7.50
N GLU A 185 -18.41 15.58 -7.13
CA GLU A 185 -18.86 15.39 -5.76
C GLU A 185 -18.48 14.00 -5.22
N GLN A 186 -18.66 12.95 -6.01
CA GLN A 186 -18.24 11.60 -5.62
C GLN A 186 -16.72 11.52 -5.39
N LYS A 187 -15.92 12.11 -6.28
CA LYS A 187 -14.45 12.15 -6.13
C LYS A 187 -14.04 13.01 -4.91
N LEU A 188 -14.72 14.14 -4.66
CA LEU A 188 -14.49 15.01 -3.51
C LEU A 188 -14.80 14.29 -2.18
N ASN A 189 -15.95 13.63 -2.07
CA ASN A 189 -16.33 12.88 -0.87
C ASN A 189 -15.33 11.74 -0.60
N LYS A 190 -14.86 11.09 -1.67
CA LYS A 190 -13.80 10.08 -1.58
C LYS A 190 -12.48 10.66 -1.08
N LEU A 191 -12.08 11.84 -1.55
CA LEU A 191 -10.89 12.54 -1.04
C LEU A 191 -11.03 12.92 0.43
N LYS A 192 -12.18 13.49 0.84
CA LYS A 192 -12.45 13.86 2.25
C LYS A 192 -12.40 12.65 3.18
N LEU A 193 -13.01 11.53 2.79
CA LEU A 193 -12.95 10.29 3.57
C LEU A 193 -11.51 9.77 3.71
N ASN A 194 -10.74 9.76 2.63
CA ASN A 194 -9.37 9.26 2.70
C ASN A 194 -8.41 10.24 3.37
N PHE A 195 -8.67 11.54 3.33
CA PHE A 195 -7.94 12.52 4.13
C PHE A 195 -8.03 12.18 5.62
N TYR A 196 -9.23 11.87 6.12
CA TYR A 196 -9.40 11.37 7.49
C TYR A 196 -8.62 10.06 7.76
N ARG A 197 -8.66 9.10 6.83
CA ARG A 197 -7.89 7.86 6.98
C ARG A 197 -6.38 8.11 7.01
N ILE A 198 -5.88 9.02 6.19
CA ILE A 198 -4.48 9.42 6.14
C ILE A 198 -4.08 10.11 7.44
N THR A 199 -4.88 11.08 7.93
CA THR A 199 -4.57 11.82 9.17
C THR A 199 -4.58 10.91 10.40
N ASN A 200 -5.52 9.97 10.49
CA ASN A 200 -5.56 9.01 11.60
C ASN A 200 -4.37 8.06 11.60
N PHE A 201 -3.89 7.72 10.40
CA PHE A 201 -2.80 6.79 10.22
C PHE A 201 -1.43 7.44 10.43
N ALA A 202 -1.30 8.70 10.06
CA ALA A 202 -0.06 9.45 10.16
C ALA A 202 0.42 9.67 11.62
N GLY A 203 -0.44 9.47 12.62
CA GLY A 203 -0.17 9.76 14.04
C GLY A 203 0.73 8.79 14.81
N SER A 204 1.43 7.86 14.14
CA SER A 204 2.33 6.88 14.79
C SER A 204 3.63 6.65 14.01
N SER A 205 4.15 7.65 13.32
CA SER A 205 5.20 7.42 12.33
C SER A 205 6.61 7.57 12.92
N ASP A 206 7.29 6.44 13.05
CA ASP A 206 8.75 6.37 13.13
C ASP A 206 9.40 6.98 11.88
N GLU A 207 10.70 7.32 11.96
CA GLU A 207 11.42 7.89 10.82
C GLU A 207 11.52 6.93 9.61
N GLN A 208 11.23 5.64 9.81
CA GLN A 208 11.18 4.64 8.77
C GLN A 208 10.11 3.56 9.04
N TYR A 209 9.44 3.12 7.99
CA TYR A 209 8.37 2.14 8.07
C TYR A 209 8.05 1.55 6.70
N VAL A 210 7.37 0.42 6.70
CA VAL A 210 6.71 -0.15 5.53
C VAL A 210 5.23 0.20 5.59
N TYR A 211 4.63 0.54 4.46
CA TYR A 211 3.19 0.54 4.36
C TYR A 211 2.70 -0.15 3.09
N VAL A 212 1.56 -0.81 3.19
CA VAL A 212 0.88 -1.48 2.09
C VAL A 212 -0.47 -0.81 1.91
N ASN A 213 -0.63 -0.10 0.79
CA ASN A 213 -1.91 0.48 0.42
C ASN A 213 -2.74 -0.56 -0.33
N ILE A 214 -3.68 -1.19 0.40
CA ILE A 214 -4.40 -2.38 -0.04
C ILE A 214 -5.16 -2.16 -1.37
N PRO A 215 -5.97 -1.10 -1.57
CA PRO A 215 -6.67 -0.85 -2.82
C PRO A 215 -5.75 -0.43 -3.98
N GLU A 216 -4.55 0.05 -3.66
CA GLU A 216 -3.54 0.44 -4.65
C GLU A 216 -2.73 -0.76 -5.13
N TYR A 217 -2.66 -1.83 -4.34
CA TYR A 217 -1.80 -2.99 -4.58
C TYR A 217 -0.32 -2.62 -4.65
N GLN A 218 0.11 -1.71 -3.77
CA GLN A 218 1.50 -1.27 -3.62
C GLN A 218 1.98 -1.40 -2.18
N LEU A 219 3.22 -1.85 -2.03
CA LEU A 219 4.01 -1.75 -0.81
C LEU A 219 5.07 -0.67 -1.01
N ARG A 220 5.30 0.15 0.01
CA ARG A 220 6.40 1.12 0.04
C ARG A 220 7.18 1.03 1.33
N TYR A 221 8.49 1.22 1.22
CA TYR A 221 9.36 1.48 2.36
C TYR A 221 9.69 2.97 2.37
N VAL A 222 9.32 3.65 3.44
CA VAL A 222 9.56 5.06 3.67
C VAL A 222 10.70 5.20 4.66
N LYS A 223 11.64 6.10 4.40
CA LYS A 223 12.73 6.45 5.31
C LYS A 223 13.05 7.94 5.19
N VAL A 224 12.99 8.64 6.33
CA VAL A 224 13.27 10.08 6.48
C VAL A 224 12.50 10.90 5.43
N GLY A 225 11.20 10.61 5.31
CA GLY A 225 10.30 11.32 4.39
C GLY A 225 10.34 10.88 2.93
N ASP A 226 11.26 10.00 2.53
CA ASP A 226 11.41 9.52 1.15
C ASP A 226 10.96 8.07 0.99
N VAL A 227 10.33 7.77 -0.15
CA VAL A 227 10.08 6.38 -0.57
C VAL A 227 11.37 5.79 -1.12
N LYS A 228 11.97 4.82 -0.42
CA LYS A 228 13.22 4.15 -0.83
C LYS A 228 12.98 2.88 -1.65
N LEU A 229 11.84 2.22 -1.43
CA LEU A 229 11.42 1.04 -2.20
C LEU A 229 9.92 1.14 -2.50
N GLN A 230 9.54 0.72 -3.69
CA GLN A 230 8.15 0.50 -4.09
C GLN A 230 8.02 -0.88 -4.75
N ASN A 231 6.99 -1.63 -4.41
CA ASN A 231 6.80 -2.99 -4.89
C ASN A 231 5.31 -3.28 -5.17
N ASN A 232 5.01 -3.95 -6.29
CA ASN A 232 3.64 -4.42 -6.53
C ASN A 232 3.29 -5.53 -5.53
N VAL A 233 2.07 -5.51 -5.04
CA VAL A 233 1.54 -6.58 -4.19
C VAL A 233 0.27 -7.22 -4.74
N ILE A 234 -0.02 -8.42 -4.25
CA ILE A 234 -1.32 -9.10 -4.36
C ILE A 234 -1.90 -9.21 -2.96
N VAL A 235 -3.16 -8.81 -2.81
CA VAL A 235 -3.88 -8.79 -1.53
C VAL A 235 -5.05 -9.78 -1.57
N GLY A 236 -5.76 -9.89 -0.45
CA GLY A 236 -6.94 -10.73 -0.30
C GLY A 236 -8.02 -10.46 -1.35
N LYS A 237 -8.78 -11.49 -1.72
CA LYS A 237 -10.02 -11.32 -2.49
C LYS A 237 -11.14 -10.77 -1.57
N PRO A 238 -12.24 -10.20 -2.09
CA PRO A 238 -13.29 -9.62 -1.25
C PRO A 238 -13.93 -10.58 -0.22
N SER A 239 -13.96 -11.90 -0.51
CA SER A 239 -14.42 -12.91 0.45
C SER A 239 -13.39 -13.28 1.55
N TRP A 240 -12.14 -12.83 1.42
CA TRP A 240 -11.01 -13.08 2.32
C TRP A 240 -10.15 -11.80 2.37
N GLU A 241 -10.74 -10.73 2.89
CA GLU A 241 -10.14 -9.40 2.85
C GLU A 241 -8.83 -9.35 3.64
N THR A 242 -7.82 -8.67 3.09
CA THR A 242 -6.69 -8.21 3.92
C THR A 242 -7.18 -7.13 4.90
N PRO A 243 -7.01 -7.31 6.22
CA PRO A 243 -7.43 -6.31 7.20
C PRO A 243 -6.50 -5.09 7.15
N ALA A 244 -7.00 -3.94 7.61
CA ALA A 244 -6.20 -2.73 7.76
C ALA A 244 -5.83 -2.54 9.24
N PHE A 245 -4.54 -2.51 9.53
CA PHE A 245 -3.99 -2.39 10.89
C PHE A 245 -2.50 -2.01 10.82
N SER A 246 -1.90 -1.71 11.98
CA SER A 246 -0.47 -1.42 12.14
C SER A 246 0.15 -2.45 13.08
N ASP A 247 1.39 -2.82 12.82
CA ASP A 247 2.17 -3.81 13.56
C ASP A 247 3.67 -3.62 13.26
N GLU A 248 4.53 -4.54 13.68
CA GLU A 248 5.98 -4.49 13.45
C GLU A 248 6.51 -5.80 12.87
N ILE A 249 7.32 -5.71 11.82
CA ILE A 249 8.07 -6.84 11.28
C ILE A 249 9.17 -7.19 12.27
N GLU A 250 9.09 -8.38 12.85
CA GLU A 250 10.08 -8.86 13.83
C GLU A 250 11.16 -9.74 13.19
N LYS A 251 10.83 -10.38 12.07
CA LYS A 251 11.72 -11.32 11.39
C LYS A 251 11.29 -11.58 9.95
N PHE A 252 12.23 -12.05 9.15
CA PHE A 252 11.93 -12.71 7.89
C PHE A 252 12.57 -14.09 7.81
N VAL A 253 11.97 -14.97 7.00
CA VAL A 253 12.41 -16.35 6.83
C VAL A 253 12.66 -16.59 5.36
N VAL A 254 13.91 -16.91 5.02
CA VAL A 254 14.34 -17.33 3.67
C VAL A 254 14.05 -18.83 3.52
N ASN A 255 13.59 -19.22 2.33
CA ASN A 255 13.11 -20.56 1.99
C ASN A 255 12.12 -21.10 3.02
N PRO A 256 10.99 -20.42 3.25
CA PRO A 256 10.08 -20.78 4.32
C PRO A 256 9.35 -22.09 4.04
N GLU A 257 9.23 -22.93 5.06
CA GLU A 257 8.17 -23.93 5.10
C GLU A 257 6.80 -23.24 5.19
N TRP A 258 5.81 -23.86 4.54
CA TRP A 258 4.42 -23.46 4.65
C TRP A 258 3.67 -24.38 5.62
N ARG A 259 3.30 -23.79 6.76
CA ARG A 259 2.41 -24.38 7.75
C ARG A 259 0.98 -24.25 7.21
N ILE A 260 0.42 -25.35 6.73
CA ILE A 260 -0.85 -25.32 6.00
C ILE A 260 -2.00 -25.17 6.99
N PRO A 261 -2.80 -24.10 6.91
CA PRO A 261 -3.94 -23.90 7.80
C PRO A 261 -4.92 -25.08 7.75
N ILE A 262 -5.51 -25.41 8.89
CA ILE A 262 -6.44 -26.55 9.03
C ILE A 262 -7.60 -26.49 8.02
N SER A 263 -8.07 -25.29 7.70
CA SER A 263 -9.13 -25.09 6.70
C SER A 263 -8.71 -25.53 5.31
N ILE A 264 -7.46 -25.27 4.91
CA ILE A 264 -6.90 -25.69 3.61
C ILE A 264 -6.56 -27.18 3.65
N ALA A 265 -5.97 -27.66 4.75
CA ALA A 265 -5.66 -29.07 4.94
C ALA A 265 -6.92 -29.94 4.75
N THR A 266 -8.03 -29.57 5.38
CA THR A 266 -9.27 -30.35 5.36
C THR A 266 -10.16 -30.09 4.13
N ARG A 267 -10.25 -28.85 3.62
CA ARG A 267 -11.19 -28.52 2.53
C ARG A 267 -10.58 -28.62 1.13
N GLU A 268 -9.26 -28.55 1.01
CA GLU A 268 -8.58 -28.50 -0.29
C GLU A 268 -7.58 -29.63 -0.51
N ILE A 269 -6.86 -30.05 0.54
CA ILE A 269 -5.81 -31.08 0.42
C ILE A 269 -6.39 -32.47 0.65
N ALA A 270 -7.12 -32.70 1.74
CA ALA A 270 -7.65 -34.03 2.06
C ALA A 270 -8.43 -34.69 0.91
N PRO A 271 -9.34 -33.98 0.19
CA PRO A 271 -10.01 -34.57 -0.98
C PRO A 271 -9.06 -34.99 -2.11
N LYS A 272 -7.94 -34.27 -2.29
CA LYS A 272 -6.94 -34.60 -3.32
C LYS A 272 -6.06 -35.79 -2.91
N VAL A 273 -5.84 -35.99 -1.62
CA VAL A 273 -5.10 -37.16 -1.12
C VAL A 273 -5.97 -38.41 -1.19
N ALA A 274 -7.27 -38.28 -0.93
CA ALA A 274 -8.24 -39.36 -1.13
C ALA A 274 -8.28 -39.82 -2.60
N GLU A 275 -8.21 -38.87 -3.55
CA GLU A 275 -8.21 -39.16 -4.99
C GLU A 275 -6.84 -39.66 -5.50
N ASP A 276 -5.73 -39.16 -4.95
CA ASP A 276 -4.34 -39.52 -5.30
C ASP A 276 -3.49 -39.71 -4.04
N PRO A 277 -3.25 -40.96 -3.59
CA PRO A 277 -2.46 -41.25 -2.38
C PRO A 277 -1.04 -40.67 -2.41
N ASP A 278 -0.45 -40.47 -3.59
CA ASP A 278 0.88 -39.89 -3.76
C ASP A 278 0.89 -38.35 -3.74
N TYR A 279 -0.29 -37.71 -3.61
CA TYR A 279 -0.43 -36.25 -3.70
C TYR A 279 0.53 -35.51 -2.76
N LEU A 280 0.64 -35.96 -1.51
CA LEU A 280 1.50 -35.31 -0.51
C LEU A 280 2.98 -35.39 -0.91
N VAL A 281 3.44 -36.55 -1.38
CA VAL A 281 4.82 -36.77 -1.83
C VAL A 281 5.12 -35.93 -3.07
N LYS A 282 4.24 -35.97 -4.08
CA LYS A 282 4.35 -35.16 -5.32
C LYS A 282 4.39 -33.66 -5.02
N ASN A 283 3.84 -33.24 -3.89
CA ASN A 283 3.80 -31.85 -3.45
C ASN A 283 4.75 -31.54 -2.29
N ASN A 284 5.67 -32.43 -1.91
CA ASN A 284 6.62 -32.20 -0.82
C ASN A 284 5.94 -31.73 0.49
N ILE A 285 4.84 -32.39 0.84
CA ILE A 285 4.04 -32.14 2.05
C ILE A 285 4.25 -33.30 3.02
N GLU A 286 4.59 -32.96 4.25
CA GLU A 286 4.72 -33.89 5.35
C GLU A 286 3.57 -33.74 6.34
N ILE A 287 3.23 -34.83 7.01
CA ILE A 287 2.24 -34.85 8.09
C ILE A 287 3.01 -34.89 9.41
N ARG A 288 2.81 -33.88 10.25
CA ARG A 288 3.45 -33.74 11.56
C ARG A 288 2.45 -34.10 12.65
N LYS A 289 2.89 -34.83 13.66
CA LYS A 289 1.99 -35.49 14.62
C LYS A 289 1.30 -34.51 15.57
N ASN A 290 2.04 -33.75 16.37
CA ASN A 290 1.48 -32.95 17.47
C ASN A 290 1.52 -31.43 17.25
N SER A 291 2.36 -30.94 16.32
CA SER A 291 2.45 -29.52 15.98
C SER A 291 3.15 -29.32 14.63
N TYR A 292 3.07 -28.11 14.07
CA TYR A 292 3.82 -27.75 12.85
C TYR A 292 5.35 -27.84 12.98
N ILE A 293 5.90 -27.91 14.20
CA ILE A 293 7.35 -27.98 14.45
C ILE A 293 7.81 -29.36 14.92
N ASP A 294 6.89 -30.32 15.05
CA ASP A 294 7.17 -31.65 15.59
C ASP A 294 8.08 -32.44 14.63
N SER A 295 9.20 -32.98 15.09
CA SER A 295 10.07 -33.80 14.22
C SER A 295 9.42 -35.11 13.77
N GLN A 296 8.43 -35.62 14.52
CA GLN A 296 7.75 -36.87 14.20
C GLN A 296 6.77 -36.70 13.04
N THR A 297 6.92 -37.55 12.03
CA THR A 297 6.01 -37.62 10.88
C THR A 297 5.02 -38.77 11.01
N VAL A 298 3.86 -38.62 10.35
CA VAL A 298 2.81 -39.64 10.27
C VAL A 298 2.75 -40.18 8.85
N ASN A 299 2.64 -41.49 8.69
CA ASN A 299 2.46 -42.11 7.38
C ASN A 299 1.05 -41.78 6.85
N PRO A 300 0.92 -41.17 5.65
CA PRO A 300 -0.38 -40.85 5.06
C PRO A 300 -1.33 -42.04 4.93
N ASN A 301 -0.82 -43.26 4.75
CA ASN A 301 -1.62 -44.48 4.59
C ASN A 301 -2.34 -44.91 5.87
N ASN A 302 -1.98 -44.33 7.02
CA ASN A 302 -2.64 -44.61 8.31
C ASN A 302 -3.85 -43.71 8.58
N ILE A 303 -4.19 -42.82 7.64
CA ILE A 303 -5.26 -41.82 7.77
C ILE A 303 -6.34 -42.13 6.73
N ASP A 304 -7.59 -42.20 7.18
CA ASP A 304 -8.75 -42.29 6.29
C ASP A 304 -9.10 -40.88 5.77
N TRP A 305 -8.55 -40.53 4.61
CA TRP A 305 -8.70 -39.21 4.00
C TRP A 305 -10.13 -38.91 3.53
N ASP A 306 -10.89 -39.93 3.11
CA ASP A 306 -12.28 -39.79 2.67
C ASP A 306 -13.21 -39.39 3.84
N SER A 307 -12.85 -39.80 5.05
CA SER A 307 -13.63 -39.49 6.26
C SER A 307 -13.38 -38.09 6.84
N ILE A 308 -12.37 -37.36 6.35
CA ILE A 308 -11.96 -36.08 6.93
C ILE A 308 -13.05 -35.03 6.70
N LYS A 309 -13.56 -34.48 7.79
CA LYS A 309 -14.55 -33.39 7.78
C LYS A 309 -13.85 -32.03 7.84
N PRO A 310 -14.49 -30.96 7.34
CA PRO A 310 -13.96 -29.61 7.46
C PRO A 310 -13.59 -29.26 8.90
N TYR A 311 -12.38 -28.73 9.10
CA TYR A 311 -11.82 -28.34 10.40
C TYR A 311 -11.62 -29.49 11.41
N GLN A 312 -11.78 -30.76 11.01
CA GLN A 312 -11.57 -31.93 11.86
C GLN A 312 -10.36 -32.72 11.35
N PHE A 313 -9.17 -32.36 11.85
CA PHE A 313 -7.91 -33.03 11.53
C PHE A 313 -6.92 -32.87 12.68
N ASP A 314 -6.49 -33.99 13.26
CA ASP A 314 -5.65 -34.01 14.48
C ASP A 314 -4.15 -33.97 14.19
N HIS A 315 -3.77 -33.65 12.96
CA HIS A 315 -2.39 -33.56 12.52
C HIS A 315 -2.14 -32.24 11.78
N PHE A 316 -0.87 -31.99 11.48
CA PHE A 316 -0.43 -30.73 10.90
C PHE A 316 0.26 -30.98 9.57
N LEU A 317 -0.27 -30.40 8.49
CA LEU A 317 0.39 -30.48 7.19
C LEU A 317 1.43 -29.37 7.05
N VAL A 318 2.65 -29.74 6.67
CA VAL A 318 3.75 -28.82 6.41
C VAL A 318 4.28 -29.08 5.01
N LYS A 319 4.16 -28.08 4.13
CA LYS A 319 4.85 -28.10 2.83
C LYS A 319 6.25 -27.54 3.01
N ARG A 320 7.26 -28.32 2.66
CA ARG A 320 8.66 -27.91 2.76
C ARG A 320 9.00 -26.79 1.75
N ALA A 321 10.16 -26.17 1.95
CA ALA A 321 10.70 -25.19 1.02
C ALA A 321 10.88 -25.76 -0.39
N GLY A 322 10.90 -24.87 -1.39
CA GLY A 322 11.13 -25.23 -2.79
C GLY A 322 10.28 -24.41 -3.76
N GLU A 323 10.59 -24.51 -5.05
CA GLU A 323 10.03 -23.64 -6.11
C GLU A 323 8.50 -23.62 -6.18
N LYS A 324 7.85 -24.74 -5.83
CA LYS A 324 6.38 -24.86 -5.86
C LYS A 324 5.72 -24.46 -4.54
N ASN A 325 6.47 -23.96 -3.55
CA ASN A 325 5.93 -23.50 -2.29
C ASN A 325 5.08 -22.24 -2.49
N PRO A 326 3.81 -22.20 -2.06
CA PRO A 326 2.96 -21.01 -2.23
C PRO A 326 3.48 -19.76 -1.51
N LEU A 327 4.36 -19.92 -0.51
CA LEU A 327 5.04 -18.84 0.18
C LEU A 327 6.29 -18.31 -0.55
N GLY A 328 6.68 -18.96 -1.65
CA GLY A 328 7.89 -18.63 -2.41
C GLY A 328 9.16 -18.73 -1.58
N GLU A 329 10.12 -17.86 -1.85
CA GLU A 329 11.48 -17.91 -1.31
C GLU A 329 11.68 -17.09 -0.02
N VAL A 330 10.74 -16.23 0.38
CA VAL A 330 10.84 -15.48 1.65
C VAL A 330 9.48 -15.05 2.19
N LYS A 331 9.36 -14.98 3.52
CA LYS A 331 8.21 -14.39 4.22
C LYS A 331 8.66 -13.45 5.35
N TYR A 332 7.92 -12.36 5.53
CA TYR A 332 8.10 -11.33 6.56
C TYR A 332 6.98 -11.45 7.57
N LEU A 333 7.33 -11.64 8.85
CA LEU A 333 6.39 -11.97 9.90
C LEU A 333 6.23 -10.79 10.86
N PHE A 334 4.98 -10.47 11.17
CA PHE A 334 4.54 -9.48 12.14
C PHE A 334 3.37 -10.06 12.96
N PRO A 335 3.35 -9.95 14.30
CA PRO A 335 2.39 -10.66 15.15
C PRO A 335 0.93 -10.12 15.10
N ASN A 336 0.03 -10.83 14.41
CA ASN A 336 -1.39 -10.46 14.36
C ASN A 336 -2.34 -11.67 14.50
N PRO A 337 -3.57 -11.47 15.04
CA PRO A 337 -4.52 -12.55 15.28
C PRO A 337 -5.06 -13.19 14.00
N GLU A 338 -5.02 -12.49 12.86
CA GLU A 338 -5.45 -12.99 11.56
C GLU A 338 -4.37 -13.78 10.80
N ALA A 339 -3.17 -13.93 11.37
CA ALA A 339 -2.01 -14.61 10.78
C ALA A 339 -1.63 -14.10 9.37
N ILE A 340 -1.77 -12.78 9.16
CA ILE A 340 -1.36 -12.07 7.95
C ILE A 340 0.16 -11.87 7.96
N TYR A 341 0.78 -12.02 6.79
CA TYR A 341 2.19 -11.73 6.58
C TYR A 341 2.42 -11.29 5.13
N VAL A 342 3.57 -10.67 4.88
CA VAL A 342 4.06 -10.39 3.52
C VAL A 342 4.93 -11.56 3.09
N HIS A 343 4.76 -12.09 1.88
CA HIS A 343 5.55 -13.22 1.43
C HIS A 343 5.71 -13.26 -0.09
N ASP A 344 6.64 -14.07 -0.56
CA ASP A 344 6.86 -14.31 -1.97
C ASP A 344 5.76 -15.23 -2.58
N THR A 345 5.74 -15.40 -3.90
CA THR A 345 4.89 -16.37 -4.58
C THR A 345 5.52 -16.84 -5.88
N PRO A 346 5.37 -18.14 -6.23
CA PRO A 346 5.79 -18.63 -7.55
C PRO A 346 4.93 -18.07 -8.69
N ALA A 347 3.74 -17.53 -8.39
CA ALA A 347 2.81 -17.00 -9.38
C ALA A 347 3.12 -15.54 -9.80
N LYS A 348 4.38 -15.25 -10.17
CA LYS A 348 4.88 -13.91 -10.49
C LYS A 348 4.11 -13.20 -11.61
N GLN A 349 3.61 -13.96 -12.60
CA GLN A 349 2.81 -13.43 -13.70
C GLN A 349 1.54 -12.67 -13.26
N ARG A 350 1.05 -12.91 -12.03
CA ARG A 350 -0.15 -12.23 -11.50
C ARG A 350 0.09 -10.77 -11.14
N PHE A 351 1.35 -10.33 -10.97
CA PHE A 351 1.65 -8.93 -10.68
C PHE A 351 1.39 -8.01 -11.89
N SER A 352 1.40 -8.55 -13.11
CA SER A 352 1.02 -7.82 -14.33
C SER A 352 -0.47 -7.46 -14.41
N GLN A 353 -1.31 -8.05 -13.56
CA GLN A 353 -2.75 -7.79 -13.57
C GLN A 353 -3.07 -6.44 -12.92
N THR A 354 -4.07 -5.75 -13.45
CA THR A 354 -4.58 -4.49 -12.88
C THR A 354 -5.41 -4.73 -11.60
N ARG A 355 -6.07 -5.88 -11.49
CA ARG A 355 -6.83 -6.30 -10.31
C ARG A 355 -6.07 -7.40 -9.58
N ARG A 356 -5.53 -7.08 -8.40
CA ARG A 356 -4.67 -7.99 -7.61
C ARG A 356 -5.23 -8.35 -6.24
N ALA A 357 -6.55 -8.28 -6.07
CA ALA A 357 -7.28 -8.86 -4.94
C ALA A 357 -7.53 -10.37 -5.20
N LEU A 358 -6.50 -11.21 -5.03
CA LEU A 358 -6.48 -12.62 -5.48
C LEU A 358 -6.06 -13.63 -4.41
N SER A 359 -5.56 -13.19 -3.25
CA SER A 359 -5.06 -14.06 -2.19
C SER A 359 -6.17 -14.47 -1.19
N HIS A 360 -5.80 -15.27 -0.19
CA HIS A 360 -6.65 -15.66 0.95
C HIS A 360 -6.43 -14.78 2.19
N GLY A 361 -5.97 -13.53 2.00
CA GLY A 361 -5.78 -12.55 3.08
C GLY A 361 -4.34 -12.04 3.16
N CYS A 362 -3.35 -12.94 3.11
CA CYS A 362 -1.93 -12.56 3.13
C CYS A 362 -1.51 -11.72 1.91
N ILE A 363 -0.40 -11.00 2.06
CA ILE A 363 0.11 -10.08 1.04
C ILE A 363 1.26 -10.75 0.30
N ARG A 364 1.16 -10.84 -1.02
CA ARG A 364 2.27 -11.35 -1.86
C ARG A 364 3.03 -10.20 -2.47
N ILE A 365 4.35 -10.24 -2.49
CA ILE A 365 5.23 -9.17 -3.01
C ILE A 365 5.94 -9.62 -4.29
N GLU A 366 6.10 -8.72 -5.28
CA GLU A 366 6.63 -9.05 -6.61
C GLU A 366 8.13 -9.34 -6.59
N ASP A 367 8.90 -8.41 -6.04
CA ASP A 367 10.34 -8.57 -5.80
C ASP A 367 10.57 -8.74 -4.29
N PRO A 368 10.48 -9.96 -3.77
CA PRO A 368 10.41 -10.18 -2.34
C PRO A 368 11.72 -9.79 -1.64
N PHE A 369 12.88 -10.09 -2.22
CA PHE A 369 14.18 -9.84 -1.58
C PHE A 369 14.58 -8.36 -1.55
N SER A 370 13.99 -7.51 -2.38
CA SER A 370 14.20 -6.05 -2.29
C SER A 370 13.89 -5.50 -0.91
N LEU A 371 12.84 -6.01 -0.24
CA LEU A 371 12.49 -5.58 1.12
C LEU A 371 13.49 -6.10 2.16
N ALA A 372 13.99 -7.34 2.01
CA ALA A 372 15.03 -7.87 2.89
C ALA A 372 16.31 -7.04 2.78
N GLN A 373 16.70 -6.62 1.57
CA GLN A 373 17.87 -5.77 1.37
C GLN A 373 17.73 -4.42 2.08
N GLU A 374 16.57 -3.77 1.98
CA GLU A 374 16.33 -2.49 2.69
C GLU A 374 16.29 -2.66 4.22
N ILE A 375 15.71 -3.76 4.72
CA ILE A 375 15.75 -4.11 6.15
C ILE A 375 17.20 -4.30 6.61
N ILE A 376 18.00 -5.09 5.89
CA ILE A 376 19.39 -5.38 6.29
C ILE A 376 20.26 -4.12 6.29
N LYS A 377 20.13 -3.28 5.26
CA LYS A 377 20.81 -1.96 5.23
C LYS A 377 20.41 -1.09 6.41
N HIS A 378 19.14 -1.15 6.82
CA HIS A 378 18.66 -0.40 7.98
C HIS A 378 19.29 -0.90 9.28
N GLN A 379 19.37 -2.22 9.49
CA GLN A 379 20.00 -2.79 10.69
C GLN A 379 21.52 -2.52 10.75
N GLY A 380 22.13 -2.01 9.67
CA GLY A 380 23.57 -1.83 9.57
C GLY A 380 24.33 -3.15 9.45
N GLU A 381 23.63 -4.23 9.06
CA GLU A 381 24.14 -5.59 9.05
C GLU A 381 24.46 -6.07 7.63
N GLU A 382 25.23 -5.31 6.86
CA GLU A 382 25.47 -5.64 5.43
C GLU A 382 26.04 -7.07 5.23
N TYR A 383 26.75 -7.61 6.22
CA TYR A 383 27.22 -9.01 6.23
C TYR A 383 26.07 -10.05 6.18
N ALA A 384 24.87 -9.70 6.62
CA ALA A 384 23.69 -10.57 6.53
C ALA A 384 23.21 -10.77 5.08
N LEU A 385 23.59 -9.89 4.14
CA LEU A 385 23.27 -10.08 2.71
C LEU A 385 23.92 -11.34 2.15
N GLU A 386 25.16 -11.63 2.55
CA GLU A 386 25.87 -12.85 2.15
C GLU A 386 25.12 -14.09 2.66
N GLN A 387 24.75 -14.09 3.94
CA GLN A 387 23.97 -15.18 4.54
C GLN A 387 22.60 -15.39 3.87
N VAL A 388 21.93 -14.31 3.47
CA VAL A 388 20.68 -14.41 2.69
C VAL A 388 20.94 -15.08 1.34
N ASN A 389 22.01 -14.71 0.65
CA ASN A 389 22.37 -15.30 -0.63
C ASN A 389 22.79 -16.77 -0.51
N ASP A 390 23.50 -17.13 0.55
CA ASP A 390 23.85 -18.53 0.87
C ASP A 390 22.60 -19.35 1.14
N ALA A 391 21.70 -18.86 2.01
CA ALA A 391 20.44 -19.54 2.31
C ALA A 391 19.64 -19.81 1.03
N ARG A 392 19.52 -18.81 0.14
CA ARG A 392 18.86 -18.95 -1.17
C ARG A 392 19.50 -20.03 -2.02
N SER A 393 20.83 -20.05 -2.12
CA SER A 393 21.58 -20.98 -2.97
C SER A 393 21.54 -22.42 -2.44
N GLU A 394 21.57 -22.59 -1.11
CA GLU A 394 21.50 -23.89 -0.43
C GLU A 394 20.06 -24.43 -0.31
N ASN A 395 19.04 -23.65 -0.70
CA ASN A 395 17.62 -23.93 -0.46
C ASN A 395 17.33 -24.31 1.02
N SER A 396 18.12 -23.74 1.94
CA SER A 396 18.04 -24.01 3.36
C SER A 396 17.13 -22.98 4.03
N THR A 397 16.22 -23.44 4.90
CA THR A 397 15.34 -22.54 5.66
C THR A 397 16.15 -21.81 6.72
N GLN A 398 16.23 -20.49 6.61
CA GLN A 398 16.94 -19.64 7.57
C GLN A 398 16.04 -18.50 8.05
N THR A 399 16.07 -18.25 9.37
CA THR A 399 15.30 -17.15 9.99
C THR A 399 16.26 -16.03 10.40
N PHE A 400 15.93 -14.81 9.98
CA PHE A 400 16.63 -13.58 10.30
C PHE A 400 15.74 -12.74 11.21
N TYR A 401 16.15 -12.59 12.47
CA TYR A 401 15.46 -11.75 13.44
C TYR A 401 15.96 -10.32 13.31
N LEU A 402 15.05 -9.35 13.38
CA LEU A 402 15.40 -7.94 13.38
C LEU A 402 15.75 -7.51 14.80
N ASP A 403 16.88 -6.82 14.96
CA ASP A 403 17.27 -6.24 16.25
C ASP A 403 16.33 -5.07 16.61
N GLU A 404 16.07 -4.20 15.63
CA GLU A 404 15.01 -3.19 15.69
C GLU A 404 13.82 -3.64 14.82
N PRO A 405 12.67 -4.00 15.40
CA PRO A 405 11.47 -4.30 14.63
C PRO A 405 11.09 -3.14 13.70
N LEU A 406 10.69 -3.45 12.47
CA LEU A 406 10.36 -2.44 11.46
C LEU A 406 8.84 -2.24 11.40
N PRO A 407 8.30 -1.04 11.69
CA PRO A 407 6.87 -0.81 11.60
C PRO A 407 6.32 -1.13 10.22
N ILE A 408 5.19 -1.84 10.20
CA ILE A 408 4.43 -2.15 9.00
C ILE A 408 2.97 -1.73 9.17
N HIS A 409 2.46 -1.15 8.10
CA HIS A 409 1.15 -0.54 8.12
C HIS A 409 0.30 -0.97 6.93
N LEU A 410 -0.79 -1.66 7.20
CA LEU A 410 -1.74 -2.07 6.18
C LEU A 410 -2.86 -1.03 6.10
N VAL A 411 -2.78 -0.16 5.10
CA VAL A 411 -3.71 0.98 4.94
C VAL A 411 -4.73 0.72 3.85
N TYR A 412 -5.89 1.36 3.97
CA TYR A 412 -6.96 1.28 2.97
C TYR A 412 -7.27 2.67 2.42
N TRP A 413 -6.42 3.14 1.50
CA TRP A 413 -6.62 4.43 0.86
C TRP A 413 -7.10 4.26 -0.58
N THR A 414 -8.29 4.78 -0.85
CA THR A 414 -8.91 4.73 -2.17
C THR A 414 -8.83 6.07 -2.91
N ALA A 415 -8.31 7.12 -2.26
CA ALA A 415 -7.91 8.38 -2.87
C ALA A 415 -6.78 9.03 -2.06
N TRP A 416 -5.76 9.58 -2.72
CA TRP A 416 -4.64 10.29 -2.09
C TRP A 416 -3.91 11.13 -3.13
N VAL A 417 -2.87 11.86 -2.74
CA VAL A 417 -2.00 12.59 -3.68
C VAL A 417 -0.57 12.07 -3.57
N ASP A 418 -0.01 11.60 -4.69
CA ASP A 418 1.31 10.98 -4.74
C ASP A 418 2.46 12.01 -4.75
N GLU A 419 3.70 11.50 -4.78
CA GLU A 419 4.97 12.24 -4.82
C GLU A 419 5.09 13.14 -6.06
N ASN A 420 4.42 12.76 -7.15
CA ASN A 420 4.34 13.54 -8.38
C ASN A 420 3.27 14.64 -8.32
N LYS A 421 2.64 14.84 -7.14
CA LYS A 421 1.55 15.79 -6.89
C LYS A 421 0.30 15.46 -7.71
N LEU A 422 0.13 14.19 -8.11
CA LEU A 422 -1.04 13.73 -8.85
C LEU A 422 -2.06 13.11 -7.91
N VAL A 423 -3.32 13.52 -8.09
CA VAL A 423 -4.43 12.91 -7.37
C VAL A 423 -4.64 11.50 -7.89
N ASN A 424 -4.68 10.53 -7.00
CA ASN A 424 -4.91 9.12 -7.31
C ASN A 424 -6.28 8.69 -6.78
N PHE A 425 -6.93 7.79 -7.52
CA PHE A 425 -8.16 7.11 -7.12
C PHE A 425 -8.03 5.61 -7.38
N ARG A 426 -8.61 4.79 -6.51
CA ARG A 426 -8.69 3.33 -6.68
C ARG A 426 -10.12 2.84 -6.49
N ASP A 427 -10.37 1.64 -6.99
CA ASP A 427 -11.62 0.94 -6.72
C ASP A 427 -11.77 0.65 -5.22
N ASP A 428 -12.99 0.78 -4.70
CA ASP A 428 -13.32 0.33 -3.35
C ASP A 428 -13.59 -1.18 -3.38
N ILE A 429 -12.50 -1.95 -3.41
CA ILE A 429 -12.50 -3.40 -3.66
C ILE A 429 -13.19 -4.21 -2.55
N TYR A 430 -13.24 -3.67 -1.33
CA TYR A 430 -13.86 -4.28 -0.14
C TYR A 430 -15.10 -3.52 0.35
N LYS A 431 -15.59 -2.53 -0.42
CA LYS A 431 -16.78 -1.73 -0.09
C LYS A 431 -16.69 -1.00 1.26
N ARG A 432 -15.47 -0.62 1.67
CA ARG A 432 -15.21 0.07 2.94
C ARG A 432 -15.54 1.56 2.88
N ASP A 433 -15.48 2.18 1.69
CA ASP A 433 -15.90 3.58 1.51
C ASP A 433 -17.41 3.69 1.65
N GLN A 434 -18.13 2.81 0.94
CA GLN A 434 -19.60 2.79 0.99
C GLN A 434 -20.12 2.57 2.41
N LYS A 435 -19.56 1.59 3.14
CA LYS A 435 -19.93 1.33 4.55
C LYS A 435 -19.67 2.53 5.47
N ALA A 436 -18.57 3.26 5.25
CA ALA A 436 -18.24 4.44 6.04
C ALA A 436 -19.16 5.63 5.74
N LEU A 437 -19.53 5.82 4.47
CA LEU A 437 -20.44 6.88 4.05
C LEU A 437 -21.89 6.61 4.49
N LEU A 438 -22.34 5.35 4.50
CA LEU A 438 -23.71 4.97 4.90
C LEU A 438 -23.98 5.00 6.42
N LYS A 439 -22.95 4.94 7.27
CA LYS A 439 -23.14 4.86 8.73
C LYS A 439 -23.37 6.23 9.40
N ASN A 440 -23.06 7.33 8.72
CA ASN A 440 -22.81 8.62 9.38
C ASN A 440 -23.55 9.80 8.71
N ASP A 441 -24.85 9.66 8.45
CA ASP A 441 -25.66 10.76 7.89
C ASP A 441 -25.82 11.96 8.85
N ASN A 442 -25.66 11.75 10.18
CA ASN A 442 -25.79 12.82 11.20
C ASN A 442 -24.48 13.22 11.91
N GLN A 443 -23.36 12.58 11.58
CA GLN A 443 -22.02 12.94 12.07
C GLN A 443 -21.04 12.63 10.94
N SER A 444 -21.13 13.39 9.86
CA SER A 444 -20.15 13.21 8.80
C SER A 444 -18.76 13.38 9.43
N VAL A 445 -17.82 12.52 9.06
CA VAL A 445 -16.40 12.67 9.40
C VAL A 445 -15.90 14.09 9.04
N ILE A 446 -16.57 14.74 8.08
CA ILE A 446 -16.43 16.13 7.67
C ILE A 446 -16.92 17.12 8.73
N ALA A 447 -18.03 16.85 9.43
CA ALA A 447 -18.54 17.67 10.54
C ALA A 447 -17.61 17.60 11.75
N ALA A 448 -17.09 16.42 12.10
CA ALA A 448 -16.13 16.28 13.20
C ALA A 448 -14.81 17.04 12.95
N LEU A 449 -14.36 17.12 11.68
CA LEU A 449 -13.19 17.92 11.26
C LEU A 449 -13.47 19.44 11.22
N LEU A 450 -14.73 19.86 11.16
CA LEU A 450 -15.15 21.26 11.14
C LEU A 450 -15.56 21.77 12.53
N GLU A 451 -16.06 20.90 13.40
CA GLU A 451 -16.42 21.21 14.80
C GLU A 451 -15.20 21.30 15.73
N SER A 452 -14.04 20.75 15.33
CA SER A 452 -12.78 20.86 16.07
C SER A 452 -12.01 22.16 15.81
N LYS A 453 -12.68 23.24 15.40
CA LYS A 453 -12.08 24.55 15.08
C LYS A 453 -12.45 25.63 16.08
#